data_AF-A0A941VPU2-F1
#
_entry.id   AF-A0A941VPU2-F1
#
_cell.length_a   1.000
_cell.length_b   1.000
_cell.length_c   1.000
_cell.angle_alpha   90.00
_cell.angle_beta   90.00
_cell.angle_gamma   90.00
#
_symmetry.space_group_name_H-M   'P 1'
#
loop_
_entity.id
_entity.type
_entity.pdbx_description
1 polymer ?
#
loop_
_entity_poly.entity_id
_entity_poly.type
_entity_poly.pdbx_seq_one_letter_code
_entity_poly.pdbx_strand_id
1 'polypeptide(L)'
;MNVLTSPWAYRLIRWSLSIVFLYAGATKLADPKAFAALIDAYGIVPDPLLMPVAVGLPLLEVVAAVGLALDIRGSLATIAGLLAIFIAILIYGIRMGLDVDCG
;
A
#
# COMPACT_ATOMS: atom_id res chain seq x y z
N MET A 1 -27.74 14.33 -5.75
CA MET A 1 -27.61 12.93 -6.21
C MET A 1 -26.29 12.40 -5.67
N ASN A 2 -26.31 11.65 -4.57
CA ASN A 2 -25.08 11.22 -3.87
C ASN A 2 -24.37 10.14 -4.69
N VAL A 3 -23.33 10.54 -5.42
CA VAL A 3 -22.41 9.65 -6.15
C VAL A 3 -21.83 8.56 -5.22
N LEU A 4 -21.75 8.86 -3.92
CA LEU A 4 -21.21 8.00 -2.86
C LEU A 4 -22.06 6.76 -2.52
N THR A 5 -23.32 6.66 -2.96
CA THR A 5 -24.21 5.55 -2.59
C THR A 5 -24.66 4.69 -3.78
N SER A 6 -24.14 4.91 -4.99
CA SER A 6 -24.50 4.04 -6.11
C SER A 6 -23.79 2.68 -5.98
N PRO A 7 -24.54 1.55 -6.01
CA PRO A 7 -23.96 0.21 -5.85
C PRO A 7 -22.98 -0.14 -6.98
N TRP A 8 -23.07 0.53 -8.12
CA TRP A 8 -22.15 0.40 -9.25
C TRP A 8 -20.83 1.14 -9.02
N ALA A 9 -20.87 2.39 -8.53
CA ALA A 9 -19.65 3.13 -8.20
C ALA A 9 -18.86 2.41 -7.09
N TYR A 10 -19.55 1.88 -6.07
CA TYR A 10 -18.89 1.10 -5.02
C TYR A 10 -18.14 -0.11 -5.59
N ARG A 11 -18.78 -0.89 -6.46
CA ARG A 11 -18.13 -2.05 -7.10
C ARG A 11 -16.93 -1.64 -7.96
N LEU A 12 -17.07 -0.57 -8.76
CA LEU A 12 -15.98 -0.09 -9.60
C LEU A 12 -14.78 0.36 -8.78
N ILE A 13 -15.00 1.18 -7.74
CA ILE A 13 -13.96 1.67 -6.84
C ILE A 13 -13.29 0.50 -6.11
N ARG A 14 -14.07 -0.49 -5.66
CA ARG A 14 -13.56 -1.69 -5.00
C ARG A 14 -12.61 -2.46 -5.92
N TRP A 15 -13.04 -2.75 -7.15
CA TRP A 15 -12.22 -3.46 -8.13
C TRP A 15 -10.97 -2.67 -8.51
N SER A 16 -11.09 -1.36 -8.73
CA SER A 16 -9.92 -0.52 -9.04
C SER A 16 -8.92 -0.50 -7.89
N LEU A 17 -9.36 -0.33 -6.64
CA LEU A 17 -8.48 -0.36 -5.48
C LEU A 17 -7.80 -1.71 -5.32
N SER A 18 -8.55 -2.81 -5.45
CA SER A 18 -7.97 -4.16 -5.44
C SER A 18 -6.89 -4.34 -6.50
N ILE A 19 -7.15 -3.95 -7.75
CA ILE A 19 -6.19 -4.12 -8.84
C ILE A 19 -4.92 -3.29 -8.59
N VAL A 20 -5.08 -2.03 -8.17
CA VAL A 20 -3.95 -1.13 -7.90
C VAL A 20 -3.10 -1.66 -6.76
N PHE A 21 -3.69 -2.04 -5.62
CA PHE A 21 -2.93 -2.55 -4.47
C PHE A 21 -2.30 -3.92 -4.77
N LEU A 22 -2.97 -4.77 -5.54
CA LEU A 22 -2.42 -6.07 -5.92
C LEU A 22 -1.23 -5.91 -6.86
N TYR A 23 -1.33 -5.02 -7.85
CA TYR A 23 -0.22 -4.69 -8.74
C TYR A 23 0.94 -4.06 -7.96
N ALA A 24 0.67 -3.04 -7.15
CA ALA A 24 1.68 -2.34 -6.37
C ALA A 24 2.35 -3.22 -5.30
N GLY A 25 1.63 -4.15 -4.69
CA GLY A 25 2.21 -5.11 -3.75
C GLY A 25 3.04 -6.18 -4.48
N ALA A 26 2.57 -6.66 -5.63
CA ALA A 26 3.29 -7.64 -6.43
C ALA A 26 4.60 -7.08 -7.00
N THR A 27 4.63 -5.82 -7.46
CA THR A 27 5.85 -5.18 -7.95
C THR A 27 6.88 -5.01 -6.83
N LYS A 28 6.45 -4.60 -5.63
CA LYS A 28 7.35 -4.50 -4.46
C LYS A 28 7.88 -5.86 -3.99
N LEU A 29 7.06 -6.92 -4.09
CA LEU A 29 7.50 -8.29 -3.79
C LEU A 29 8.43 -8.89 -4.84
N ALA A 30 8.41 -8.38 -6.08
CA ALA A 30 9.30 -8.84 -7.14
C ALA A 30 10.76 -8.44 -6.87
N ASP A 31 10.99 -7.27 -6.26
CA ASP A 31 12.30 -6.85 -5.77
C ASP A 31 12.24 -6.25 -4.35
N PRO A 32 12.17 -7.12 -3.31
CA PRO A 32 12.10 -6.66 -1.93
C PRO A 32 13.38 -5.94 -1.48
N LYS A 33 14.52 -6.17 -2.17
CA LYS A 33 15.78 -5.50 -1.83
C LYS A 33 15.76 -4.05 -2.28
N ALA A 34 15.26 -3.78 -3.50
CA ALA A 34 15.05 -2.42 -3.97
C ALA A 34 14.06 -1.68 -3.05
N PHE A 35 12.97 -2.33 -2.65
CA PHE A 35 12.02 -1.72 -1.72
C PHE A 35 12.58 -1.51 -0.31
N ALA A 36 13.43 -2.42 0.19
CA ALA A 36 14.14 -2.23 1.46
C ALA A 36 15.10 -1.03 1.40
N ALA A 37 15.81 -0.83 0.30
CA ALA A 37 16.67 0.36 0.10
C ALA A 37 15.85 1.65 0.07
N LEU A 38 14.64 1.63 -0.50
CA LEU A 38 13.71 2.76 -0.44
C LEU A 38 13.28 3.04 1.01
N ILE A 39 12.92 2.01 1.79
CA ILE A 39 12.57 2.16 3.22
C ILE A 39 13.75 2.70 4.03
N ASP A 40 14.95 2.20 3.76
CA ASP A 40 16.19 2.65 4.40
C ASP A 40 16.48 4.13 4.10
N ALA A 41 16.21 4.58 2.87
CA ALA A 41 16.36 5.98 2.49
C ALA A 41 15.45 6.92 3.31
N TYR A 42 14.31 6.44 3.82
CA TYR A 42 13.47 7.23 4.74
C TYR A 42 14.06 7.30 6.17
N GLY A 43 14.98 6.39 6.53
CA GLY A 43 15.59 6.34 7.86
C GLY A 43 14.62 6.06 9.02
N ILE A 44 13.42 5.57 8.72
CA ILE A 44 12.34 5.33 9.71
C ILE A 44 12.51 3.96 10.40
N VAL A 45 13.03 2.97 9.68
CA VAL A 45 13.08 1.57 10.12
C VAL A 45 14.54 1.15 10.32
N PRO A 46 14.89 0.47 11.44
CA PRO A 46 16.26 0.03 11.68
C PRO A 46 16.63 -1.18 10.80
N ASP A 47 17.92 -1.31 10.46
CA ASP A 47 18.49 -2.37 9.61
C ASP A 47 17.91 -3.78 9.77
N PRO A 48 17.83 -4.37 10.99
CA PRO A 48 17.32 -5.73 11.15
C PRO A 48 15.83 -5.89 10.80
N LEU A 49 15.06 -4.78 10.80
CA LEU A 49 13.64 -4.75 10.47
C LEU A 49 13.37 -4.33 9.01
N LEU A 50 14.36 -3.83 8.27
CA LEU A 50 14.19 -3.41 6.87
C LEU A 50 13.61 -4.54 6.01
N MET A 51 14.25 -5.72 6.01
CA MET A 51 13.80 -6.85 5.19
C MET A 51 12.43 -7.41 5.61
N PRO A 52 12.15 -7.62 6.92
CA PRO A 52 10.81 -7.99 7.37
C PRO A 52 9.73 -7.00 6.95
N VAL A 53 9.98 -5.69 7.04
CA VAL A 53 9.01 -4.66 6.64
C VAL A 53 8.87 -4.61 5.11
N ALA A 54 9.98 -4.69 4.38
CA ALA A 54 9.99 -4.67 2.91
C ALA A 54 9.25 -5.87 2.29
N VAL A 55 9.15 -7.00 2.99
CA VAL A 55 8.36 -8.16 2.53
C VAL A 55 6.96 -8.14 3.16
N GLY A 56 6.87 -7.89 4.46
CA GLY A 56 5.62 -7.96 5.21
C GLY A 56 4.60 -6.92 4.78
N LEU A 57 5.04 -5.70 4.47
CA LEU A 57 4.15 -4.60 4.10
C LEU A 57 3.54 -4.84 2.71
N PRO A 58 4.30 -5.19 1.65
CA PRO A 58 3.72 -5.61 0.37
C PRO A 58 2.88 -6.89 0.45
N LEU A 59 3.25 -7.85 1.30
CA LEU A 59 2.42 -9.04 1.51
C LEU A 59 1.04 -8.67 2.08
N LEU A 60 0.99 -7.75 3.04
CA LEU A 60 -0.27 -7.22 3.57
C LEU A 60 -1.07 -6.47 2.50
N GLU A 61 -0.42 -5.70 1.62
CA GLU A 61 -1.09 -5.06 0.47
C GLU A 61 -1.76 -6.08 -0.43
N VAL A 62 -1.06 -7.15 -0.82
CA VAL A 62 -1.60 -8.19 -1.70
C VAL A 62 -2.74 -8.95 -1.02
N VAL A 63 -2.57 -9.35 0.25
CA VAL A 63 -3.61 -10.07 0.99
C VAL A 63 -4.85 -9.19 1.19
N ALA A 64 -4.68 -7.91 1.52
CA ALA A 64 -5.78 -6.96 1.66
C ALA A 64 -6.50 -6.74 0.31
N ALA A 65 -5.74 -6.63 -0.80
CA ALA A 65 -6.28 -6.49 -2.13
C ALA A 65 -7.10 -7.70 -2.58
N VAL A 66 -6.61 -8.91 -2.33
CA VAL A 66 -7.36 -10.16 -2.59
C VAL A 66 -8.61 -10.22 -1.71
N GLY A 67 -8.48 -9.90 -0.42
CA GLY A 67 -9.63 -9.84 0.50
C GLY A 67 -10.70 -8.84 0.06
N LEU A 68 -10.29 -7.70 -0.50
CA LEU A 68 -11.19 -6.68 -1.05
C LEU A 68 -11.85 -7.14 -2.35
N ALA A 69 -11.14 -7.90 -3.19
CA ALA A 69 -11.71 -8.48 -4.40
C ALA A 69 -12.80 -9.51 -4.07
N LEU A 70 -12.59 -10.29 -3.01
CA LEU A 70 -13.53 -11.29 -2.47
C LEU A 70 -14.64 -10.70 -1.58
N ASP A 71 -14.70 -9.38 -1.42
CA ASP A 71 -15.70 -8.66 -0.60
C ASP A 71 -15.73 -9.08 0.88
N ILE A 72 -14.56 -9.44 1.43
CA ILE A 72 -14.44 -9.80 2.85
C ILE A 72 -14.64 -8.54 3.70
N ARG A 73 -15.54 -8.62 4.68
CA ARG A 73 -15.78 -7.55 5.66
C ARG A 73 -14.48 -7.21 6.40
N GLY A 74 -14.03 -5.96 6.27
CA GLY A 74 -12.79 -5.45 6.90
C GLY A 74 -11.66 -5.14 5.91
N SER A 75 -11.69 -5.69 4.70
CA SER A 75 -10.66 -5.44 3.67
C SER A 75 -10.58 -3.98 3.20
N LEU A 76 -11.70 -3.28 3.20
CA LEU A 76 -11.76 -1.86 2.85
C LEU A 76 -11.09 -1.00 3.92
N ALA A 77 -11.25 -1.37 5.20
CA ALA A 77 -10.59 -0.71 6.31
C ALA A 77 -9.08 -0.97 6.30
N THR A 78 -8.64 -2.19 5.97
CA THR A 78 -7.21 -2.50 5.86
C THR A 78 -6.57 -1.77 4.69
N ILE A 79 -7.20 -1.72 3.51
CA ILE A 79 -6.69 -0.93 2.37
C ILE A 79 -6.65 0.56 2.72
N ALA A 80 -7.69 1.10 3.35
CA ALA A 80 -7.69 2.50 3.77
C ALA A 80 -6.58 2.81 4.80
N GLY A 81 -6.35 1.89 5.74
CA GLY A 81 -5.26 2.00 6.72
C GLY A 81 -3.89 1.96 6.06
N LEU A 82 -3.66 1.02 5.14
CA LEU A 82 -2.41 0.93 4.36
C LEU A 82 -2.17 2.18 3.52
N LEU A 83 -3.21 2.68 2.84
CA LEU A 83 -3.15 3.92 2.07
C LEU A 83 -2.78 5.12 2.96
N ALA A 84 -3.41 5.23 4.13
CA ALA A 84 -3.11 6.31 5.08
C ALA A 84 -1.66 6.24 5.58
N ILE A 85 -1.14 5.03 5.85
CA ILE A 85 0.26 4.82 6.23
C ILE A 85 1.19 5.26 5.08
N PHE A 86 0.92 4.83 3.85
CA PHE A 86 1.71 5.23 2.68
C PHE A 86 1.74 6.75 2.50
N ILE A 87 0.58 7.39 2.58
CA ILE A 87 0.47 8.86 2.50
C ILE A 87 1.29 9.52 3.61
N ALA A 88 1.21 9.02 4.84
CA ALA A 88 1.97 9.57 5.96
C ALA A 88 3.49 9.46 5.73
N ILE A 89 3.97 8.32 5.24
CA ILE A 89 5.39 8.08 4.92
C ILE A 89 5.85 9.00 3.78
N LEU A 90 5.04 9.14 2.72
CA LEU A 90 5.32 10.04 1.61
C LEU A 90 5.40 11.50 2.03
N ILE A 91 4.43 11.96 2.83
CA ILE A 91 4.43 13.33 3.38
C ILE A 91 5.67 13.55 4.24
N TYR A 92 6.07 12.55 5.04
CA TYR A 92 7.29 12.62 5.83
C TYR A 92 8.54 12.75 4.93
N GLY A 93 8.65 11.95 3.87
CA GLY A 93 9.74 12.03 2.90
C GLY A 93 9.84 13.40 2.22
N ILE A 94 8.72 13.93 1.75
CA ILE A 94 8.65 15.26 1.12
C ILE A 94 9.11 16.35 2.10
N ARG A 95 8.71 16.28 3.37
CA ARG A 95 9.15 17.26 4.39
C ARG A 95 10.65 17.16 4.69
N MET A 96 11.22 15.97 4.59
CA MET A 96 12.65 15.75 4.77
C MET A 96 13.47 16.08 3.52
N GLY A 97 12.83 16.43 2.40
CA GLY A 97 13.49 16.72 1.12
C GLY A 97 14.07 15.48 0.45
N LEU A 98 13.57 14.29 0.80
CA LEU A 98 14.00 13.02 0.23
C LEU A 98 13.38 12.86 -1.17
N ASP A 99 14.22 12.85 -2.21
CA ASP A 99 13.83 12.50 -3.58
C ASP A 99 13.81 10.97 -3.73
N VAL A 100 12.90 10.34 -2.99
CA VAL A 100 12.74 8.89 -2.95
C VAL A 100 11.52 8.52 -3.77
N ASP A 101 11.79 8.03 -4.98
CA ASP A 101 10.78 7.49 -5.88
C ASP A 101 10.40 6.09 -5.38
N CYS A 102 9.28 5.98 -4.66
CA CYS A 102 8.84 4.73 -4.04
C CYS A 102 8.23 3.71 -5.04
N GLY A 103 8.40 3.96 -6.33
CA GLY A 103 7.84 3.17 -7.45
C GLY A 103 6.55 3.75 -8.00
#